data_AF-A0A7S1F6V4-F1
#
_entry.id   AF-A0A7S1F6V4-F1
#
_cell.length_a   1.000
_cell.length_b   1.000
_cell.length_c   1.000
_cell.angle_alpha   90.00
_cell.angle_beta   90.00
_cell.angle_gamma   90.00
#
_symmetry.space_group_name_H-M   'P 1'
#
loop_
_entity.id
_entity.type
_entity.pdbx_description
1 polymer ?
#
loop_
_entity_poly.entity_id
_entity_poly.type
_entity_poly.pdbx_seq_one_letter_code
_entity_poly.pdbx_strand_id
1 'polypeptide(L)'
;FWLKFLLPSSEHTVMAFWSEVPNIKAGVVTGDVAWDLLKHAKANKFAIPAFNCTSSSTVNAVLEAGRALNRPVMIQFSEGGSAFFAGKSLPNDKKVLQASILGAVAGAHYVRAVAPAYGIPVFVHSDHCAKKLLPW
;
A
#
# COMPACT_ATOMS: atom_id res chain seq x y z
N PHE A 1 3.76 22.17 -7.47
CA PHE A 1 3.02 20.88 -7.53
C PHE A 1 3.14 20.04 -6.25
N TRP A 2 4.20 20.23 -5.43
CA TRP A 2 4.45 19.45 -4.20
C TRP A 2 3.82 19.98 -2.90
N LEU A 3 3.05 21.08 -2.93
CA LEU A 3 2.68 21.81 -1.70
C LEU A 3 1.27 21.54 -1.16
N LYS A 4 0.48 20.64 -1.76
CA LYS A 4 -0.88 20.30 -1.29
C LYS A 4 -0.93 19.10 -0.34
N PHE A 5 0.19 18.82 0.35
CA PHE A 5 0.29 17.73 1.32
C PHE A 5 0.12 18.16 2.77
N LEU A 6 0.10 19.48 3.06
CA LEU A 6 0.14 19.97 4.43
C LEU A 6 -1.20 20.56 4.87
N LEU A 7 -1.84 19.79 5.74
CA LEU A 7 -2.81 20.12 6.79
C LEU A 7 -4.09 20.90 6.39
N PRO A 8 -5.29 20.42 6.78
CA PRO A 8 -6.48 21.25 6.73
C PRO A 8 -6.32 22.43 7.69
N SER A 9 -6.71 23.62 7.24
CA SER A 9 -7.01 24.75 8.12
C SER A 9 -8.08 24.30 9.12
N SER A 10 -7.90 24.68 10.38
CA SER A 10 -8.76 24.37 11.53
C SER A 10 -10.27 24.50 11.22
N GLU A 11 -11.05 23.55 11.76
CA GLU A 11 -12.54 23.51 11.85
C GLU A 11 -13.37 22.79 10.77
N HIS A 12 -12.77 21.98 9.90
CA HIS A 12 -13.55 21.03 9.10
C HIS A 12 -13.29 19.59 9.53
N THR A 13 -14.36 18.88 9.93
CA THR A 13 -14.41 17.41 9.98
C THR A 13 -13.66 16.89 8.77
N VAL A 14 -12.58 16.12 8.98
CA VAL A 14 -11.72 15.65 7.89
C VAL A 14 -12.54 14.69 7.02
N MET A 15 -13.23 15.25 6.03
CA MET A 15 -14.00 14.46 5.07
C MET A 15 -13.02 13.50 4.40
N ALA A 16 -13.36 12.21 4.43
CA ALA A 16 -12.55 11.18 3.82
C ALA A 16 -12.39 11.51 2.34
N PHE A 17 -11.14 11.65 1.86
CA PHE A 17 -10.81 11.92 0.44
C PHE A 17 -11.25 10.83 -0.54
N TRP A 18 -11.94 9.81 -0.05
CA TRP A 18 -12.25 8.58 -0.74
C TRP A 18 -13.71 8.15 -0.54
N SER A 19 -14.48 8.76 0.37
CA SER A 19 -15.87 8.36 0.65
C SER A 19 -16.83 8.60 -0.50
N GLU A 20 -16.46 9.46 -1.45
CA GLU A 20 -17.24 9.74 -2.66
C GLU A 20 -17.09 8.66 -3.74
N VAL A 21 -16.14 7.73 -3.58
CA VAL A 21 -15.95 6.61 -4.51
C VAL A 21 -17.03 5.54 -4.25
N PRO A 22 -17.86 5.18 -5.23
CA PRO A 22 -18.91 4.18 -5.03
C PRO A 22 -18.34 2.82 -4.59
N ASN A 23 -19.04 2.14 -3.67
CA ASN A 23 -18.73 0.79 -3.19
C ASN A 23 -17.37 0.61 -2.51
N ILE A 24 -16.62 1.69 -2.24
CA ILE A 24 -15.36 1.61 -1.52
C ILE A 24 -15.59 1.23 -0.06
N LYS A 25 -14.73 0.35 0.46
CA LYS A 25 -14.75 -0.11 1.85
C LYS A 25 -13.34 -0.02 2.43
N ALA A 26 -13.26 0.04 3.75
CA ALA A 26 -12.00 -0.10 4.45
C ALA A 26 -11.37 -1.48 4.17
N GLY A 27 -10.03 -1.52 4.13
CA GLY A 27 -9.27 -2.70 3.77
C GLY A 27 -8.65 -2.61 2.38
N VAL A 28 -8.21 -3.77 1.88
CA VAL A 28 -7.50 -3.84 0.60
C VAL A 28 -8.48 -3.65 -0.56
N VAL A 29 -8.21 -2.65 -1.40
CA VAL A 29 -9.01 -2.37 -2.61
C VAL A 29 -8.47 -3.13 -3.81
N THR A 30 -9.38 -3.64 -4.64
CA THR A 30 -9.05 -4.43 -5.84
C THR A 30 -10.04 -4.13 -6.97
N GLY A 31 -9.67 -4.48 -8.22
CA GLY A 31 -10.56 -4.39 -9.38
C GLY A 31 -11.03 -2.96 -9.68
N ASP A 32 -12.30 -2.83 -10.10
CA ASP A 32 -12.86 -1.56 -10.55
C ASP A 32 -12.86 -0.48 -9.46
N VAL A 33 -13.12 -0.86 -8.21
CA VAL A 33 -13.11 0.08 -7.06
C VAL A 33 -11.72 0.71 -6.87
N ALA A 34 -10.66 -0.07 -7.06
CA ALA A 34 -9.29 0.43 -6.98
C ALA A 34 -9.01 1.42 -8.13
N TRP A 35 -9.51 1.14 -9.33
CA TRP A 35 -9.38 2.01 -10.50
C TRP A 35 -10.17 3.32 -10.35
N ASP A 36 -11.38 3.24 -9.81
CA ASP A 36 -12.24 4.41 -9.56
C ASP A 36 -11.64 5.33 -8.49
N LEU A 37 -10.98 4.78 -7.46
CA LEU A 37 -10.22 5.59 -6.51
C LEU A 37 -9.06 6.35 -7.18
N LEU A 38 -8.36 5.73 -8.14
CA LEU A 38 -7.31 6.41 -8.91
C LEU A 38 -7.88 7.50 -9.85
N LYS A 39 -9.02 7.25 -10.50
CA LYS A 39 -9.74 8.27 -11.29
C LYS A 39 -10.17 9.44 -10.41
N HIS A 40 -10.71 9.15 -9.24
CA HIS A 40 -11.12 10.15 -8.25
C HIS A 40 -9.92 10.99 -7.80
N ALA A 41 -8.77 10.36 -7.52
CA ALA A 41 -7.53 11.06 -7.19
C ALA A 41 -7.07 12.01 -8.31
N LYS A 42 -7.16 11.55 -9.57
CA LYS A 42 -6.86 12.37 -10.75
C LYS A 42 -7.81 13.56 -10.89
N ALA A 43 -9.12 13.34 -10.76
CA ALA A 43 -10.13 14.39 -10.87
C ALA A 43 -9.97 15.46 -9.76
N ASN A 44 -9.68 15.02 -8.54
CA ASN A 44 -9.52 15.87 -7.36
C ASN A 44 -8.09 16.36 -7.11
N LYS A 45 -7.18 16.09 -8.05
CA LYS A 45 -5.80 16.62 -8.08
C LYS A 45 -5.00 16.28 -6.82
N PHE A 46 -5.09 15.04 -6.35
CA PHE A 46 -4.22 14.51 -5.30
C PHE A 46 -3.53 13.22 -5.76
N ALA A 47 -2.44 12.87 -5.07
CA ALA A 47 -1.71 11.63 -5.26
C ALA A 47 -1.87 10.73 -4.04
N ILE A 48 -1.82 9.42 -4.26
CA ILE A 48 -1.83 8.40 -3.21
C ILE A 48 -0.37 8.00 -2.96
N PRO A 49 0.20 8.25 -1.77
CA PRO A 49 1.58 7.91 -1.49
C PRO A 49 1.76 6.39 -1.43
N ALA A 50 2.89 5.91 -1.97
CA ALA A 50 3.28 4.52 -1.94
C ALA A 50 4.52 4.33 -1.06
N PHE A 51 4.44 3.39 -0.12
CA PHE A 51 5.47 3.18 0.91
C PHE A 51 6.03 1.76 0.82
N ASN A 52 7.35 1.66 0.64
CA ASN A 52 8.04 0.37 0.72
C ASN A 52 8.01 -0.14 2.16
N CYS A 53 7.46 -1.33 2.34
CA CYS A 53 7.42 -2.00 3.64
C CYS A 53 8.32 -3.24 3.64
N THR A 54 8.89 -3.54 4.80
CA THR A 54 9.80 -4.68 5.00
C THR A 54 9.40 -5.55 6.19
N SER A 55 8.53 -5.05 7.07
CA SER A 55 8.04 -5.78 8.25
C SER A 55 6.59 -5.41 8.57
N SER A 56 5.96 -6.20 9.44
CA SER A 56 4.66 -5.85 10.03
C SER A 56 4.69 -4.46 10.71
N SER A 57 5.80 -4.11 11.37
CA SER A 57 5.97 -2.80 12.00
C SER A 57 5.90 -1.65 10.99
N THR A 58 6.59 -1.77 9.85
CA THR A 58 6.54 -0.74 8.79
C THR A 58 5.17 -0.66 8.13
N VAL A 59 4.48 -1.79 7.97
CA VAL A 59 3.09 -1.81 7.49
C VAL A 59 2.17 -1.06 8.46
N ASN A 60 2.27 -1.36 9.76
CA ASN A 60 1.42 -0.74 10.78
C ASN A 60 1.64 0.77 10.84
N ALA A 61 2.89 1.23 10.74
CA ALA A 61 3.19 2.66 10.70
C ALA A 61 2.50 3.38 9.53
N VAL A 62 2.47 2.76 8.33
CA VAL A 62 1.78 3.31 7.16
C VAL A 62 0.27 3.34 7.37
N LEU A 63 -0.31 2.27 7.93
CA LEU A 63 -1.74 2.19 8.20
C LEU A 63 -2.18 3.19 9.28
N GLU A 64 -1.40 3.35 10.34
CA GLU A 64 -1.62 4.32 11.41
C GLU A 64 -1.59 5.75 10.86
N ALA A 65 -0.56 6.10 10.07
CA ALA A 65 -0.46 7.41 9.44
C ALA A 65 -1.64 7.68 8.48
N GLY A 66 -2.02 6.68 7.67
CA GLY A 66 -3.18 6.78 6.78
C GLY A 66 -4.49 7.02 7.56
N ARG A 67 -4.68 6.33 8.69
CA ARG A 67 -5.85 6.48 9.55
C ARG A 67 -5.88 7.81 10.29
N ALA A 68 -4.73 8.30 10.77
CA ALA A 68 -4.64 9.60 11.42
C ALA A 68 -5.06 10.75 10.49
N LEU A 69 -4.75 10.62 9.19
CA LEU A 69 -5.09 11.61 8.18
C LEU A 69 -6.40 11.31 7.43
N ASN A 70 -7.03 10.16 7.69
CA ASN A 70 -8.20 9.64 6.96
C ASN A 70 -7.98 9.60 5.42
N ARG A 71 -6.80 9.14 4.98
CA ARG A 71 -6.40 9.10 3.56
C ARG A 71 -6.11 7.68 3.06
N PRO A 72 -6.34 7.40 1.76
CA PRO A 72 -5.88 6.16 1.15
C PRO A 72 -4.35 6.09 1.15
N VAL A 73 -3.81 4.88 1.26
CA VAL A 73 -2.37 4.61 1.18
C VAL A 73 -2.10 3.43 0.25
N MET A 74 -0.88 3.39 -0.30
CA MET A 74 -0.39 2.23 -1.04
C MET A 74 0.79 1.61 -0.29
N ILE A 75 0.64 0.34 0.08
CA ILE A 75 1.72 -0.45 0.66
C ILE A 75 2.35 -1.25 -0.46
N GLN A 76 3.64 -1.06 -0.66
CA GLN A 76 4.39 -1.77 -1.69
C GLN A 76 5.55 -2.56 -1.10
N PHE A 77 5.85 -3.70 -1.74
CA PHE A 77 7.00 -4.53 -1.39
C PHE A 77 7.95 -4.57 -2.58
N SER A 78 9.19 -4.12 -2.39
CA SER A 78 10.25 -4.37 -3.37
C SER A 78 10.71 -5.80 -3.30
N GLU A 79 11.48 -6.24 -4.28
CA GLU A 79 12.09 -7.58 -4.28
C GLU A 79 12.87 -7.81 -2.96
N GLY A 80 13.86 -6.96 -2.65
CA GLY A 80 14.60 -7.06 -1.39
C GLY A 80 13.76 -6.81 -0.14
N GLY A 81 12.72 -5.97 -0.20
CA GLY A 81 11.81 -5.74 0.92
C GLY A 81 10.94 -6.96 1.23
N SER A 82 10.51 -7.67 0.19
CA SER A 82 9.78 -8.93 0.29
C SER A 82 10.69 -10.01 0.89
N ALA A 83 11.92 -10.17 0.39
CA ALA A 83 12.88 -11.10 0.97
C ALA A 83 13.16 -10.80 2.45
N PHE A 84 13.24 -9.52 2.83
CA PHE A 84 13.38 -9.13 4.24
C PHE A 84 12.17 -9.53 5.08
N PHE A 85 10.96 -9.37 4.54
CA PHE A 85 9.71 -9.74 5.22
C PHE A 85 9.62 -11.25 5.49
N ALA A 86 10.13 -12.09 4.58
CA ALA A 86 10.23 -13.54 4.79
C ALA A 86 11.38 -13.94 5.73
N GLY A 87 12.44 -13.12 5.79
CA GLY A 87 13.64 -13.36 6.59
C GLY A 87 14.86 -13.63 5.72
N LYS A 88 15.96 -12.93 6.02
CA LYS A 88 17.22 -12.99 5.25
C LYS A 88 17.92 -14.35 5.23
N SER A 89 17.55 -15.27 6.11
CA SER A 89 18.12 -16.62 6.14
C SER A 89 17.59 -17.52 5.02
N LEU A 90 16.49 -17.14 4.37
CA LEU A 90 15.91 -17.91 3.28
C LEU A 90 16.65 -17.71 1.96
N PRO A 91 16.75 -18.74 1.11
CA PRO A 91 17.30 -18.62 -0.23
C PRO A 91 16.56 -17.56 -1.05
N ASN A 92 17.31 -16.76 -1.78
CA ASN A 92 16.76 -15.75 -2.68
C ASN A 92 17.62 -15.60 -3.94
N ASP A 93 18.17 -16.71 -4.42
CA ASP A 93 18.89 -16.74 -5.67
C ASP A 93 17.97 -16.40 -6.85
N LYS A 94 18.54 -15.82 -7.91
CA LYS A 94 17.78 -15.31 -9.07
C LYS A 94 16.96 -16.37 -9.80
N LYS A 95 17.24 -17.66 -9.61
CA LYS A 95 16.51 -18.73 -10.29
C LYS A 95 15.21 -19.07 -9.57
N VAL A 96 15.17 -18.90 -8.25
CA VAL A 96 14.04 -19.32 -7.42
C VAL A 96 13.28 -18.14 -6.79
N LEU A 97 13.98 -17.05 -6.42
CA LEU A 97 13.41 -15.89 -5.70
C LEU A 97 12.51 -16.28 -4.52
N GLN A 98 12.84 -17.38 -3.82
CA GLN A 98 11.97 -18.01 -2.83
C GLN A 98 11.59 -17.04 -1.70
N ALA A 99 12.56 -16.35 -1.11
CA ALA A 99 12.32 -15.40 -0.03
C ALA A 99 11.43 -14.23 -0.50
N SER A 100 11.69 -13.69 -1.69
CA SER A 100 10.91 -12.59 -2.26
C SER A 100 9.47 -12.99 -2.55
N ILE A 101 9.22 -14.15 -3.15
CA ILE A 101 7.86 -14.64 -3.43
C ILE A 101 7.11 -14.88 -2.13
N LEU A 102 7.70 -15.63 -1.19
CA LEU A 102 7.06 -15.96 0.08
C LEU A 102 6.77 -14.70 0.90
N GLY A 103 7.73 -13.78 0.97
CA GLY A 103 7.60 -12.56 1.76
C GLY A 103 6.59 -11.57 1.18
N ALA A 104 6.51 -11.45 -0.14
CA ALA A 104 5.47 -10.64 -0.78
C ALA A 104 4.07 -11.19 -0.49
N VAL A 105 3.90 -12.52 -0.58
CA VAL A 105 2.63 -13.19 -0.27
C VAL A 105 2.27 -13.04 1.20
N ALA A 106 3.22 -13.29 2.12
CA ALA A 106 3.03 -13.13 3.55
C ALA A 106 2.68 -11.68 3.93
N GLY A 107 3.40 -10.71 3.36
CA GLY A 107 3.13 -9.29 3.54
C GLY A 107 1.75 -8.89 3.02
N ALA A 108 1.34 -9.37 1.84
CA ALA A 108 0.00 -9.13 1.30
C ALA A 108 -1.10 -9.73 2.19
N HIS A 109 -0.93 -10.96 2.69
CA HIS A 109 -1.88 -11.57 3.64
C HIS A 109 -1.97 -10.77 4.94
N TYR A 110 -0.84 -10.32 5.48
CA TYR A 110 -0.80 -9.48 6.66
C TYR A 110 -1.61 -8.19 6.45
N VAL A 111 -1.32 -7.44 5.37
CA VAL A 111 -2.05 -6.20 5.05
C VAL A 111 -3.55 -6.46 4.89
N ARG A 112 -3.94 -7.53 4.18
CA ARG A 112 -5.36 -7.91 4.01
C ARG A 112 -6.05 -8.18 5.34
N ALA A 113 -5.37 -8.81 6.28
CA ALA A 113 -5.94 -9.15 7.58
C ALA A 113 -6.12 -7.91 8.47
N VAL A 114 -5.15 -6.99 8.48
CA VAL A 114 -5.16 -5.87 9.43
C VAL A 114 -5.79 -4.58 8.89
N ALA A 115 -5.69 -4.30 7.58
CA ALA A 115 -6.15 -3.04 6.99
C ALA A 115 -7.63 -2.68 7.28
N PRO A 116 -8.59 -3.63 7.29
CA PRO A 116 -9.99 -3.31 7.63
C PRO A 116 -10.14 -2.67 9.02
N ALA A 117 -9.32 -3.08 10.00
CA ALA A 117 -9.37 -2.55 11.36
C ALA A 117 -8.88 -1.10 11.46
N TYR A 118 -8.03 -0.67 10.51
CA TYR A 118 -7.58 0.72 10.41
C TYR A 118 -8.60 1.62 9.71
N GLY A 119 -9.71 1.10 9.17
CA GLY A 119 -10.80 1.93 8.67
C GLY A 119 -10.49 2.77 7.42
N ILE A 120 -9.43 2.43 6.67
CA ILE A 120 -9.02 3.14 5.44
C ILE A 120 -8.90 2.18 4.25
N PRO A 121 -9.09 2.67 3.01
CA PRO A 121 -8.78 1.91 1.79
C PRO A 121 -7.26 1.84 1.57
N VAL A 122 -6.79 0.65 1.20
CA VAL A 122 -5.36 0.36 1.05
C VAL A 122 -5.09 -0.35 -0.27
N PHE A 123 -4.14 0.14 -1.05
CA PHE A 123 -3.57 -0.62 -2.17
C PHE A 123 -2.46 -1.53 -1.68
N VAL A 124 -2.40 -2.76 -2.20
CA VAL A 124 -1.27 -3.67 -2.04
C VAL A 124 -0.59 -3.82 -3.39
N HIS A 125 0.71 -3.52 -3.44
CA HIS A 125 1.48 -3.46 -4.68
C HIS A 125 2.85 -4.14 -4.55
N SER A 126 3.44 -4.53 -5.67
CA SER A 126 4.84 -4.94 -5.76
C SER A 126 5.61 -3.85 -6.51
N ASP A 127 6.74 -3.44 -5.97
CA ASP A 127 7.61 -2.43 -6.60
C ASP A 127 8.40 -3.03 -7.78
N HIS A 128 9.34 -2.27 -8.35
CA HIS A 128 10.18 -2.61 -9.50
C HIS A 128 10.56 -4.11 -9.63
N CYS A 129 10.14 -4.72 -10.74
CA CYS A 129 10.50 -6.09 -11.11
C CYS A 129 11.15 -6.12 -12.51
N ALA A 130 12.49 -5.96 -12.55
CA ALA A 130 13.24 -5.92 -13.79
C ALA A 130 13.41 -7.30 -14.44
N LYS A 131 13.42 -7.38 -15.78
CA LYS A 131 13.60 -8.63 -16.54
C LYS A 131 14.81 -9.46 -16.08
N LYS A 132 15.91 -8.82 -15.69
CA LYS A 132 17.14 -9.47 -15.20
C LYS A 132 16.98 -10.27 -13.90
N LEU A 133 15.87 -10.08 -13.19
CA LEU A 133 15.55 -10.77 -11.94
C LEU A 133 14.65 -12.00 -12.20
N LEU A 134 13.99 -12.07 -13.35
CA LEU A 134 13.05 -13.13 -13.65
C LEU A 134 13.80 -14.38 -14.17
N PRO A 135 13.38 -15.59 -13.77
CA PRO A 135 14.00 -16.82 -14.23
C PRO A 135 13.60 -17.23 -15.67
N TRP A 136 12.74 -16.46 -16.35
CA TRP A 136 12.22 -16.73 -17.71
C TRP A 136 12.51 -15.59 -18.71
#